data_AF-A0A6G1FAF3-F1
#
_entry.id   AF-A0A6G1FAF3-F1
#
_cell.length_a   1.000
_cell.length_b   1.000
_cell.length_c   1.000
_cell.angle_alpha   90.00
_cell.angle_beta   90.00
_cell.angle_gamma   90.00
#
_symmetry.space_group_name_H-M   'P 1'
#
loop_
_entity.id
_entity.type
_entity.pdbx_description
1 polymer ?
#
loop_
_entity_poly.entity_id
_entity_poly.type
_entity_poly.pdbx_seq_one_letter_code
_entity_poly.pdbx_strand_id
1 'polypeptide(L)'
;MSKTAWRTADWTPATFTPNAFLSWFRNNHLTFVSDSLARKQVESLLCLLASRSPSELMYRDDEEIRFRRWAFREHNATMCIF
;
A
#
# COMPACT_ATOMS: atom_id res chain seq x y z
N MET A 1 -16.58 -2.71 -18.21
CA MET A 1 -16.14 -3.66 -17.14
C MET A 1 -16.95 -3.36 -15.89
N SER A 2 -17.68 -4.33 -15.34
CA SER A 2 -18.47 -4.11 -14.11
C SER A 2 -17.53 -4.11 -12.90
N LYS A 3 -17.56 -3.06 -12.09
CA LYS A 3 -16.78 -2.93 -10.85
C LYS A 3 -17.56 -3.59 -9.71
N THR A 4 -17.11 -4.77 -9.27
CA THR A 4 -17.73 -5.47 -8.14
C THR A 4 -17.16 -4.93 -6.82
N ALA A 5 -18.03 -4.51 -5.91
CA ALA A 5 -17.67 -4.08 -4.56
C ALA A 5 -18.38 -4.98 -3.54
N TRP A 6 -17.64 -5.43 -2.53
CA TRP A 6 -18.23 -6.14 -1.40
C TRP A 6 -19.07 -5.17 -0.57
N ARG A 7 -20.33 -5.54 -0.30
CA ARG A 7 -21.26 -4.79 0.55
C ARG A 7 -22.14 -5.77 1.31
N THR A 8 -22.54 -5.41 2.52
CA THR A 8 -23.56 -6.12 3.27
C THR A 8 -24.90 -5.41 3.10
N ALA A 9 -25.99 -6.01 3.60
CA ALA A 9 -27.34 -5.43 3.46
C ALA A 9 -27.49 -4.09 4.19
N ASP A 10 -26.73 -3.88 5.26
CA ASP A 10 -26.80 -2.77 6.21
C ASP A 10 -25.62 -1.80 6.10
N TRP A 11 -24.59 -2.12 5.31
CA TRP A 11 -23.38 -1.32 5.26
C TRP A 11 -22.76 -1.24 3.86
N THR A 12 -22.42 -0.02 3.48
CA THR A 12 -21.66 0.28 2.26
C THR A 12 -20.26 0.75 2.64
N PRO A 13 -19.19 0.09 2.14
CA PRO A 13 -17.84 0.51 2.42
C PRO A 13 -17.56 1.92 1.91
N ALA A 14 -16.79 2.67 2.69
CA ALA A 14 -16.23 3.92 2.22
C ALA A 14 -15.36 3.68 0.97
N THR A 15 -15.49 4.56 -0.01
CA THR A 15 -14.64 4.51 -1.21
C THR A 15 -13.19 4.76 -0.81
N PHE A 16 -12.31 3.80 -1.09
CA PHE A 16 -10.88 3.99 -0.94
C PHE A 16 -10.37 5.06 -1.91
N THR A 17 -9.65 6.06 -1.41
CA THR A 17 -9.00 7.07 -2.24
C THR A 17 -7.49 7.12 -1.92
N PRO A 18 -6.61 6.92 -2.92
CA PRO A 18 -5.16 6.94 -2.69
C PRO A 18 -4.67 8.23 -2.05
N ASN A 19 -5.24 9.38 -2.44
CA ASN A 19 -4.91 10.70 -1.87
C ASN A 19 -5.20 10.79 -0.37
N ALA A 20 -6.36 10.30 0.09
CA ALA A 20 -6.68 10.36 1.51
C ALA A 20 -5.73 9.50 2.33
N PHE A 21 -5.42 8.30 1.82
CA PHE A 21 -4.43 7.43 2.45
C PHE A 21 -3.05 8.12 2.50
N LEU A 22 -2.55 8.60 1.36
CA LEU A 22 -1.28 9.35 1.23
C LEU A 22 -1.18 10.55 2.16
N SER A 23 -2.26 11.31 2.30
CA SER A 23 -2.32 12.43 3.23
C SER A 23 -2.24 11.97 4.68
N TRP A 24 -2.96 10.90 5.02
CA TRP A 24 -2.97 10.33 6.37
C TRP A 24 -1.60 9.76 6.78
N PHE A 25 -0.88 9.06 5.89
CA PHE A 25 0.44 8.49 6.21
C PHE A 25 1.63 9.41 5.92
N ARG A 26 1.39 10.67 5.56
CA ARG A 26 2.45 11.67 5.35
C ARG A 26 3.34 11.80 6.59
N ASN A 27 4.65 11.98 6.39
CA ASN A 27 5.66 12.06 7.45
C ASN A 27 5.76 10.83 8.37
N ASN A 28 5.23 9.68 7.95
CA ASN A 28 5.24 8.45 8.72
C ASN A 28 5.92 7.29 7.98
N HIS A 29 6.32 6.29 8.75
CA HIS A 29 6.87 5.03 8.26
C HIS A 29 5.89 3.90 8.56
N LEU A 30 5.24 3.37 7.52
CA LEU A 30 4.31 2.26 7.65
C LEU A 30 5.03 0.93 7.38
N THR A 31 4.89 -0.03 8.29
CA THR A 31 5.51 -1.34 8.16
C THR A 31 4.46 -2.43 8.26
N PHE A 32 4.43 -3.32 7.28
CA PHE A 32 3.61 -4.52 7.27
C PHE A 32 4.46 -5.73 7.68
N VAL A 33 4.00 -6.46 8.69
CA VAL A 33 4.61 -7.72 9.13
C VAL A 33 3.58 -8.81 8.87
N SER A 34 3.84 -9.71 7.92
CA SER A 34 2.89 -10.74 7.57
C SER A 34 3.54 -11.97 6.94
N ASP A 35 2.74 -13.02 6.78
CA ASP A 35 3.02 -14.15 5.91
C ASP A 35 2.95 -13.80 4.41
N SER A 36 3.20 -14.81 3.58
CA SER A 36 3.21 -14.69 2.11
C SER A 36 1.85 -14.32 1.51
N LEU A 37 0.72 -14.56 2.20
CA LEU A 37 -0.60 -14.28 1.66
C LEU A 37 -0.94 -12.80 1.74
N ALA A 38 -0.66 -12.13 2.87
CA ALA A 38 -0.93 -10.70 2.95
C ALA A 38 0.06 -9.84 2.15
N ARG A 39 1.20 -10.40 1.74
CA ARG A 39 2.14 -9.71 0.83
C ARG A 39 1.47 -9.27 -0.47
N LYS A 40 0.57 -10.08 -1.02
CA LYS A 40 -0.20 -9.72 -2.22
C LYS A 40 -1.16 -8.55 -1.98
N GLN A 41 -1.73 -8.44 -0.78
CA GLN A 41 -2.60 -7.32 -0.44
C GLN A 41 -1.81 -6.02 -0.33
N VAL A 42 -0.62 -6.06 0.26
CA VAL A 42 0.27 -4.90 0.38
C VAL A 42 0.81 -4.48 -0.99
N GLU A 43 1.18 -5.42 -1.86
CA GLU A 43 1.56 -5.12 -3.24
C GLU A 43 0.42 -4.46 -4.02
N SER A 44 -0.82 -4.94 -3.85
CA SER A 44 -2.01 -4.33 -4.44
C SER A 44 -2.24 -2.90 -3.93
N LEU A 45 -2.10 -2.68 -2.61
CA LEU A 45 -2.17 -1.35 -2.00
C LEU A 45 -1.08 -0.43 -2.57
N LEU A 46 0.16 -0.90 -2.65
CA LEU A 46 1.27 -0.15 -3.22
C LEU A 46 0.95 0.31 -4.65
N CYS A 47 0.42 -0.57 -5.49
CA CYS A 47 -0.01 -0.22 -6.85
C CYS A 47 -1.08 0.89 -6.87
N LEU A 48 -2.06 0.82 -5.97
CA LEU A 48 -3.09 1.87 -5.85
C LEU A 48 -2.48 3.21 -5.45
N LEU A 49 -1.51 3.23 -4.53
CA LEU A 49 -0.83 4.45 -4.10
C LEU A 49 0.10 5.00 -5.19
N ALA A 50 0.86 4.13 -5.84
CA ALA A 50 1.77 4.46 -6.94
C ALA A 50 1.04 5.06 -8.16
N SER A 51 -0.24 4.74 -8.35
CA SER A 51 -1.07 5.38 -9.38
C SER A 51 -1.26 6.89 -9.17
N ARG A 52 -0.99 7.38 -7.95
CA ARG A 52 -1.21 8.77 -7.57
C ARG A 52 0.05 9.52 -7.14
N SER A 53 0.99 8.85 -6.47
CA SER A 53 2.29 9.43 -6.10
C SER A 53 3.38 8.41 -6.42
N PRO A 54 4.42 8.75 -7.20
CA PRO A 54 5.48 7.82 -7.54
C PRO A 54 6.16 7.24 -6.30
N SER A 55 6.28 5.92 -6.27
CA SER A 55 7.00 5.19 -5.23
C SER A 55 8.36 4.75 -5.73
N GLU A 56 9.43 5.02 -4.98
CA GLU A 56 10.78 4.53 -5.28
C GLU A 56 11.11 3.32 -4.43
N LEU A 57 11.53 2.22 -5.06
CA LEU A 57 12.04 1.06 -4.34
C LEU A 57 13.46 1.36 -3.83
N MET A 58 13.62 1.45 -2.52
CA MET A 58 14.90 1.78 -1.88
C MET A 58 15.73 0.55 -1.52
N TYR A 59 15.06 -0.55 -1.17
CA TYR A 59 15.72 -1.77 -0.76
C TYR A 59 14.90 -2.98 -1.19
N ARG A 60 15.61 -3.99 -1.68
CA ARG A 60 15.11 -5.33 -1.98
C ARG A 60 16.15 -6.31 -1.45
N ASP A 61 15.73 -7.22 -0.59
CA ASP A 61 16.55 -8.36 -0.22
C ASP A 61 16.62 -9.35 -1.40
N ASP A 62 17.81 -9.83 -1.70
CA ASP A 62 18.11 -10.63 -2.89
C ASP A 62 17.95 -12.13 -2.65
N GLU A 63 18.01 -12.58 -1.39
CA GLU A 63 18.05 -14.02 -1.10
C GLU A 63 16.67 -14.66 -0.99
N GLU A 64 15.66 -13.95 -0.50
CA GLU A 64 14.26 -14.31 -0.62
C GLU A 64 13.43 -13.03 -0.52
N ILE A 65 12.30 -12.93 -1.22
CA ILE A 65 11.40 -11.77 -1.32
C ILE A 65 10.73 -11.41 0.04
N ARG A 66 11.50 -11.27 1.11
CA ARG A 66 11.04 -11.08 2.49
C ARG A 66 10.94 -9.60 2.78
N PHE A 67 12.03 -8.85 2.57
CA PHE A 67 12.05 -7.42 2.89
C PHE A 67 12.06 -6.52 1.66
N ARG A 68 11.08 -5.61 1.58
CA ARG A 68 11.06 -4.53 0.58
C ARG A 68 10.66 -3.21 1.22
N ARG A 69 11.31 -2.12 0.78
CA ARG A 69 11.04 -0.76 1.24
C ARG A 69 10.82 0.17 0.07
N TRP A 70 9.72 0.92 0.11
CA TRP A 70 9.39 1.97 -0.84
C TRP A 70 9.31 3.33 -0.17
N ALA A 71 9.71 4.38 -0.88
CA ALA A 71 9.59 5.77 -0.46
C ALA A 71 8.61 6.54 -1.35
N PHE A 72 7.73 7.32 -0.71
CA PHE A 72 6.85 8.30 -1.33
C PHE A 72 7.39 9.69 -0.99
N ARG A 73 8.32 10.21 -1.81
CA ARG A 73 9.07 11.43 -1.51
C ARG A 73 8.19 12.67 -1.32
N GLU A 74 7.16 12.82 -2.15
CA GLU A 74 6.19 13.93 -2.06
C GLU A 74 5.44 13.98 -0.72
N HIS A 75 5.40 12.84 -0.02
CA HIS A 75 4.70 12.66 1.24
C HIS A 75 5.68 12.47 2.41
N ASN A 76 6.99 12.54 2.16
CA ASN A 76 8.04 12.27 3.14
C ASN A 76 7.73 11.00 3.96
N ALA A 77 7.35 9.93 3.26
CA ALA A 77 6.81 8.75 3.91
C ALA A 77 7.39 7.48 3.29
N THR A 78 7.46 6.41 4.08
CA THR A 78 7.95 5.11 3.61
C THR A 78 6.97 3.99 3.94
N MET A 79 6.96 2.98 3.07
CA MET A 79 6.20 1.75 3.24
C MET A 79 7.19 0.57 3.19
N CYS A 80 7.15 -0.28 4.20
CA CYS A 80 7.99 -1.47 4.30
C CYS A 80 7.10 -2.71 4.41
N ILE A 81 7.57 -3.83 3.87
CA ILE A 81 6.99 -5.15 4.13
C ILE A 81 8.08 -6.14 4.52
N PHE A 82 7.81 -6.94 5.55
CA PHE A 82 8.62 -8.06 6.01
C PHE A 82 8.03 -9.42 5.58
#